data_AF-A0A962TAH2-F1
#
_entry.id   AF-A0A962TAH2-F1
#
_cell.length_a   1.000
_cell.length_b   1.000
_cell.length_c   1.000
_cell.angle_alpha   90.00
_cell.angle_beta   90.00
_cell.angle_gamma   90.00
#
_symmetry.space_group_name_H-M   'P 1'
#
loop_
_entity.id
_entity.type
_entity.pdbx_description
1 polymer ?
#
loop_
_entity_poly.entity_id
_entity_poly.type
_entity_poly.pdbx_seq_one_letter_code
_entity_poly.pdbx_strand_id
1 'polypeptide(L)' 'MFTGIIQAIGEVRALQPSGGDVRLRIATGKLDLGDVALGDSIAVNGVCL' A
#
# COMPACT_ATOMS: atom_id res chain seq x y z
N MET A 1 -9.47 9.97 -3.27
CA MET A 1 -10.34 10.01 -2.07
C MET A 1 -10.73 8.59 -1.71
N PHE A 2 -10.61 8.18 -0.45
CA PHE A 2 -10.89 6.80 -0.02
C PHE A 2 -12.25 6.69 0.66
N THR A 3 -12.93 5.56 0.49
CA THR A 3 -14.27 5.30 1.09
C THR A 3 -14.19 4.75 2.51
N GLY A 4 -13.01 4.31 2.96
CA GLY A 4 -12.83 3.61 4.24
C GLY A 4 -13.17 2.12 4.21
N ILE A 5 -13.61 1.57 3.06
CA ILE A 5 -13.88 0.13 2.90
C ILE A 5 -12.57 -0.59 2.56
N ILE A 6 -12.19 -1.57 3.39
CA ILE A 6 -11.00 -2.40 3.17
C ILE A 6 -11.28 -3.42 2.05
N GLN A 7 -10.52 -3.33 0.95
CA GLN A 7 -10.66 -4.22 -0.21
C GLN A 7 -9.92 -5.56 -0.04
N ALA A 8 -8.79 -5.57 0.66
CA ALA A 8 -8.00 -6.78 0.92
C ALA A 8 -7.13 -6.62 2.18
N ILE A 9 -6.66 -7.76 2.70
CA ILE A 9 -5.62 -7.82 3.73
C ILE A 9 -4.33 -8.31 3.06
N GLY A 10 -3.24 -7.57 3.28
CA GLY A 10 -1.90 -7.90 2.80
C GLY A 10 -0.92 -8.17 3.93
N GLU A 11 0.35 -8.39 3.59
CA GLU A 11 1.44 -8.65 4.52
C GLU A 11 2.62 -7.72 4.25
N VAL A 12 3.19 -7.10 5.30
CA VAL A 12 4.44 -6.34 5.18
C VAL A 12 5.60 -7.32 5.05
N ARG A 13 6.23 -7.35 3.88
CA ARG A 13 7.33 -8.27 3.55
C ARG A 13 8.71 -7.67 3.77
N ALA A 14 8.84 -6.35 3.78
CA ALA A 14 10.08 -5.66 4.07
C ALA A 14 9.83 -4.22 4.49
N LEU A 15 10.76 -3.70 5.28
CA LEU A 15 10.82 -2.32 5.74
C LEU A 15 12.26 -1.84 5.56
N GLN A 16 12.47 -0.79 4.77
CA GLN A 16 13.79 -0.24 4.49
C GLN A 16 13.83 1.25 4.82
N PRO A 17 14.64 1.70 5.80
CA PRO A 17 14.85 3.12 6.04
C PRO A 17 15.41 3.84 4.81
N SER A 18 14.96 5.07 4.56
CA SER A 18 15.36 5.87 3.41
C SER A 18 15.27 7.36 3.73
N GLY A 19 16.39 8.00 4.10
CA GLY A 19 16.47 9.46 4.20
C GLY A 19 15.51 10.11 5.21
N GLY A 20 15.20 9.42 6.32
CA GLY A 20 14.20 9.86 7.31
C GLY A 20 12.84 9.20 7.14
N ASP A 21 12.58 8.64 5.96
CA ASP A 21 11.37 7.88 5.65
C ASP A 21 11.63 6.37 5.68
N VAL A 22 10.59 5.62 5.29
CA VAL A 22 10.62 4.17 5.17
C VAL A 22 9.99 3.76 3.84
N ARG A 23 10.69 2.89 3.11
CA ARG A 23 10.14 2.15 1.97
C ARG A 23 9.55 0.83 2.47
N LEU A 24 8.28 0.60 2.18
CA LEU A 24 7.59 -0.65 2.50
C LEU A 24 7.47 -1.53 1.26
N ARG A 25 7.68 -2.83 1.43
CA ARG A 25 7.27 -3.83 0.45
C ARG A 25 6.08 -4.60 1.02
N ILE A 26 4.92 -4.47 0.39
CA ILE A 26 3.69 -5.09 0.84
C ILE A 26 3.28 -6.16 -0.17
N ALA A 27 3.07 -7.40 0.28
CA ALA A 27 2.35 -8.39 -0.49
C ALA A 27 0.85 -8.08 -0.38
N THR A 28 0.21 -7.66 -1.46
CA THR A 28 -1.13 -7.07 -1.47
C THR A 28 -2.28 -8.08 -1.31
N GLY A 29 -1.97 -9.37 -1.22
CA GLY A 29 -2.95 -10.42 -0.99
C GLY A 29 -3.91 -10.56 -2.18
N LYS A 30 -5.19 -10.25 -1.95
CA LYS A 30 -6.27 -10.34 -2.96
C LYS A 30 -6.61 -9.01 -3.63
N LEU A 31 -5.86 -7.93 -3.34
CA LEU A 31 -6.10 -6.64 -4.00
C LEU A 31 -5.75 -6.78 -5.49
N ASP A 32 -6.70 -6.44 -6.36
CA ASP A 32 -6.44 -6.31 -7.78
C ASP A 32 -5.56 -5.08 -8.04
N LEU A 33 -4.52 -5.27 -8.85
CA LEU A 33 -3.55 -4.23 -9.22
C LEU A 33 -3.53 -3.98 -10.74
N GLY A 34 -4.47 -4.56 -11.50
CA GLY A 34 -4.46 -4.53 -12.96
C GLY A 34 -4.53 -3.13 -13.56
N ASP A 35 -5.14 -2.18 -12.85
CA ASP A 35 -5.29 -0.77 -13.26
C ASP A 35 -4.41 0.20 -12.45
N VAL A 36 -3.59 -0.31 -11.52
CA VAL A 36 -2.74 0.51 -10.65
C VAL A 36 -1.43 0.87 -11.36
N ALA A 37 -1.13 2.16 -11.44
CA ALA A 37 0.09 2.70 -12.00
C ALA A 37 1.02 3.28 -10.93
N LEU A 38 2.29 3.51 -11.30
CA LEU A 38 3.22 4.23 -10.43
C LEU A 38 2.75 5.68 -10.23
N GLY A 39 2.70 6.10 -8.97
CA GLY A 39 2.20 7.43 -8.58
C GLY A 39 0.74 7.43 -8.15
N ASP A 40 0.00 6.33 -8.38
CA ASP A 40 -1.32 6.15 -7.81
C ASP A 40 -1.24 5.94 -6.29
N SER A 41 -2.29 6.36 -5.59
CA SER A 41 -2.34 6.27 -4.13
C SER A 41 -3.07 5.02 -3.67
N ILE A 42 -2.49 4.31 -2.72
CA ILE A 42 -3.12 3.16 -2.05
C ILE A 42 -3.22 3.44 -0.55
N ALA A 43 -4.43 3.32 0.01
CA ALA A 43 -4.61 3.45 1.44
C ALA A 43 -4.17 2.17 2.18
N VAL A 44 -3.19 2.30 3.07
CA VAL A 44 -2.69 1.21 3.92
C VAL A 44 -2.99 1.56 5.38
N ASN A 45 -3.85 0.78 6.05
CA ASN A 45 -4.33 1.06 7.41
C ASN A 45 -4.82 2.51 7.60
N GLY A 46 -5.49 3.07 6.58
CA GLY A 46 -6.04 4.43 6.61
C GLY A 46 -5.05 5.54 6.21
N VAL A 47 -3.78 5.22 5.95
CA VAL A 47 -2.78 6.18 5.47
C VAL A 47 -2.70 6.13 3.95
N CYS A 48 -2.82 7.29 3.31
CA CYS A 48 -2.56 7.45 1.88
C CYS A 48 -1.06 7.40 1.63
N LEU A 49 -0.60 6.42 0.84
CA LEU A 49 0.78 6.28 0.40
C LEU A 49 0.90 6.47 -1.11
#